data_AF-A0A8T1SNW6-F1
#
_entry.id   AF-A0A8T1SNW6-F1
#
_cell.length_a   1.000
_cell.length_b   1.000
_cell.length_c   1.000
_cell.angle_alpha   90.00
_cell.angle_beta   90.00
_cell.angle_gamma   90.00
#
_symmetry.space_group_name_H-M   'P 1'
#
loop_
_entity.id
_entity.type
_entity.pdbx_description
1 polymer ?
#
loop_
_entity_poly.entity_id
_entity_poly.type
_entity_poly.pdbx_seq_one_letter_code
_entity_poly.pdbx_strand_id
1 'polypeptide(L)'
;MPILDQMVAEQNMEGVKWTPSKMIARLGKEVNNPESVYYWAQKNNIPVLSPALTDGSLGDMIFFHSYKNPGLVLDIVEDLRLINTQAIFAKKTGMIILGGGLVKHHIANANLMRNGADYAVYVNTAQEFDGSDSGARPDEAVSWGKIRMDAK
;
A
#
# COMPACT_ATOMS: atom_id res chain seq x y z
N MET A 1 -3.94 -11.74 -21.67
CA MET A 1 -3.47 -10.43 -21.17
C MET A 1 -2.01 -10.66 -20.82
N PRO A 2 -1.06 -10.29 -21.69
CA PRO A 2 0.26 -10.92 -21.71
C PRO A 2 1.00 -10.88 -20.37
N ILE A 3 0.87 -9.79 -19.62
CA ILE A 3 1.52 -9.62 -18.31
C ILE A 3 0.89 -10.56 -17.27
N LEU A 4 -0.44 -10.64 -17.18
CA LEU A 4 -1.11 -11.55 -16.24
C LEU A 4 -0.86 -13.03 -16.57
N ASP A 5 -0.71 -13.35 -17.86
CA ASP A 5 -0.34 -14.69 -18.31
C ASP A 5 1.07 -15.07 -17.83
N GLN A 6 2.03 -14.15 -17.94
CA GLN A 6 3.38 -14.32 -17.40
C GLN A 6 3.38 -14.44 -15.88
N MET A 7 2.60 -13.61 -15.17
CA MET A 7 2.52 -13.68 -13.72
C MET A 7 1.99 -15.04 -13.22
N VAL A 8 0.98 -15.61 -13.88
CA VAL A 8 0.49 -16.96 -13.53
C VAL A 8 1.56 -18.03 -13.83
N ALA A 9 2.27 -17.92 -14.96
CA ALA A 9 3.36 -18.83 -15.28
C ALA A 9 4.49 -18.77 -14.23
N GLU A 10 4.95 -17.58 -13.87
CA GLU A 10 5.97 -17.35 -12.85
C GLU A 10 5.52 -17.87 -11.47
N GLN A 11 4.25 -17.70 -11.12
CA GLN A 11 3.69 -18.25 -9.89
C GLN A 11 3.77 -19.79 -9.87
N ASN A 12 3.37 -20.44 -10.96
CA ASN A 12 3.24 -21.89 -11.01
C ASN A 12 4.58 -22.61 -11.27
N MET A 13 5.47 -21.99 -12.05
CA MET A 13 6.73 -22.61 -12.48
C MET A 13 7.93 -22.19 -11.64
N GLU A 14 7.95 -20.94 -11.16
CA GLU A 14 9.07 -20.36 -10.41
C GLU A 14 8.75 -20.20 -8.91
N GLY A 15 7.49 -20.44 -8.52
CA GLY A 15 7.05 -20.33 -7.13
C GLY A 15 6.91 -18.89 -6.64
N VAL A 16 6.76 -17.92 -7.55
CA VAL A 16 6.57 -16.51 -7.19
C VAL A 16 5.27 -16.35 -6.42
N LYS A 17 5.36 -15.87 -5.17
CA LYS A 17 4.19 -15.50 -4.37
C LYS A 17 3.86 -14.04 -4.63
N TRP A 18 2.83 -13.79 -5.43
CA TRP A 18 2.43 -12.42 -5.75
C TRP A 18 1.75 -11.76 -4.57
N THR A 19 2.11 -10.49 -4.38
CA THR A 19 1.45 -9.56 -3.46
C THR A 19 1.09 -8.30 -4.25
N PRO A 20 0.20 -7.43 -3.74
CA PRO A 20 -0.10 -6.18 -4.39
C PRO A 20 1.14 -5.36 -4.75
N SER A 21 2.09 -5.23 -3.83
CA SER A 21 3.32 -4.46 -4.07
C SER A 21 4.22 -5.06 -5.16
N LYS A 22 4.39 -6.39 -5.19
CA LYS A 22 5.14 -7.09 -6.25
C LYS A 22 4.49 -6.91 -7.62
N MET A 23 3.15 -7.02 -7.67
CA MET A 23 2.39 -6.78 -8.89
C MET A 23 2.54 -5.34 -9.38
N ILE A 24 2.41 -4.34 -8.50
CA ILE A 24 2.57 -2.92 -8.87
C ILE A 24 3.99 -2.64 -9.36
N ALA A 25 5.01 -3.22 -8.72
CA ALA A 25 6.40 -3.08 -9.18
C ALA A 25 6.59 -3.69 -10.57
N ARG A 26 6.02 -4.88 -10.85
CA ARG A 26 6.01 -5.50 -12.18
C ARG A 26 5.34 -4.58 -13.20
N LEU A 27 4.15 -4.08 -12.91
CA LEU A 27 3.43 -3.17 -13.82
C LEU A 27 4.22 -1.87 -14.10
N GLY A 28 4.88 -1.32 -13.08
CA GLY A 28 5.79 -0.19 -13.23
C GLY A 28 6.99 -0.48 -14.15
N LYS A 29 7.49 -1.71 -14.15
CA LYS A 29 8.56 -2.16 -15.04
C LYS A 29 8.05 -2.32 -16.47
N GLU A 30 6.88 -2.93 -16.64
CA GLU A 30 6.26 -3.19 -17.96
C GLU A 30 5.81 -1.92 -18.67
N VAL A 31 5.28 -0.92 -17.94
CA VAL A 31 4.84 0.35 -18.57
C VAL A 31 6.01 1.12 -19.18
N ASN A 32 7.22 0.97 -18.62
CA ASN A 32 8.48 1.52 -19.12
C ASN A 32 8.40 2.98 -19.63
N ASN A 33 7.63 3.82 -18.95
CA ASN A 33 7.40 5.22 -19.32
C ASN A 33 7.83 6.14 -18.16
N PRO A 34 8.74 7.10 -18.41
CA PRO A 34 9.24 8.03 -17.38
C PRO A 34 8.17 8.98 -16.83
N GLU A 35 6.99 9.08 -17.44
CA GLU A 35 5.86 9.85 -16.90
C GLU A 35 5.08 9.09 -15.82
N SER A 36 5.29 7.78 -15.69
CA SER A 36 4.58 6.94 -14.72
C SER A 36 5.23 7.00 -13.33
N VAL A 37 4.41 7.21 -12.30
CA VAL A 37 4.84 7.12 -10.89
C VAL A 37 5.38 5.74 -10.58
N TYR A 38 4.70 4.67 -11.02
CA TYR A 38 5.08 3.29 -10.71
C TYR A 38 6.35 2.86 -11.43
N TYR A 39 6.65 3.45 -12.59
CA TYR A 39 7.94 3.27 -13.25
C TYR A 39 9.09 3.75 -12.37
N TRP A 40 8.99 4.95 -11.79
CA TRP A 40 10.00 5.47 -10.88
C TRP A 40 10.04 4.75 -9.54
N ALA A 41 8.87 4.33 -9.02
CA ALA A 41 8.79 3.60 -7.78
C ALA A 41 9.61 2.29 -7.85
N GLN A 42 9.36 1.46 -8.87
CA GLN A 42 10.12 0.21 -9.03
C GLN A 42 11.60 0.45 -9.35
N LYS A 43 11.92 1.48 -10.15
CA LYS A 43 13.30 1.80 -10.52
C LYS A 43 14.15 2.23 -9.33
N ASN A 44 13.53 2.89 -8.35
CA ASN A 44 14.17 3.38 -7.13
C ASN A 44 13.94 2.47 -5.92
N ASN A 45 13.41 1.25 -6.11
CA ASN A 45 13.09 0.30 -5.03
C ASN A 45 12.17 0.90 -3.94
N ILE A 46 11.22 1.75 -4.34
CA ILE A 46 10.19 2.31 -3.45
C ILE A 46 8.95 1.42 -3.57
N PRO A 47 8.57 0.68 -2.51
CA PRO A 47 7.40 -0.19 -2.56
C PRO A 47 6.11 0.63 -2.54
N VAL A 48 5.12 0.16 -3.29
CA VAL A 48 3.76 0.71 -3.30
C VAL A 48 2.83 -0.36 -2.76
N LEU A 49 2.15 -0.06 -1.64
CA LEU A 49 1.24 -1.02 -0.99
C LEU A 49 -0.20 -0.64 -1.27
N SER A 50 -1.00 -1.64 -1.67
CA SER A 50 -2.43 -1.48 -1.93
C SER A 50 -3.19 -2.73 -1.50
N PRO A 51 -3.58 -2.84 -0.21
CA PRO A 51 -4.25 -4.04 0.31
C PRO A 51 -5.54 -4.40 -0.42
N ALA A 52 -6.22 -3.41 -1.00
CA ALA A 52 -7.44 -3.57 -1.79
C ALA A 52 -7.19 -3.38 -3.30
N LEU A 53 -6.11 -3.97 -3.85
CA LEU A 53 -5.74 -3.82 -5.26
C LEU A 53 -6.83 -4.28 -6.26
N THR A 54 -7.75 -5.13 -5.81
CA THR A 54 -8.88 -5.64 -6.61
C THR A 54 -10.04 -4.65 -6.73
N ASP A 55 -10.05 -3.55 -5.99
CA ASP A 55 -11.16 -2.58 -6.00
C ASP A 55 -10.99 -1.53 -7.12
N GLY A 56 -11.19 -1.96 -8.36
CA GLY A 56 -11.15 -1.09 -9.54
C GLY A 56 -10.89 -1.84 -10.84
N SER A 57 -10.56 -1.10 -11.90
CA SER A 57 -10.40 -1.67 -13.26
C SER A 57 -9.35 -2.78 -13.34
N LEU A 58 -8.27 -2.71 -12.55
CA LEU A 58 -7.30 -3.81 -12.49
C LEU A 58 -7.92 -5.10 -11.94
N GLY A 59 -8.81 -4.98 -10.95
CA GLY A 59 -9.63 -6.08 -10.44
C GLY A 59 -10.52 -6.70 -11.51
N ASP A 60 -11.18 -5.87 -12.33
CA ASP A 60 -11.98 -6.36 -13.46
C ASP A 60 -11.12 -7.18 -14.44
N MET A 61 -9.91 -6.70 -14.74
CA MET A 61 -8.98 -7.39 -15.63
C MET A 61 -8.51 -8.72 -15.05
N ILE A 62 -8.18 -8.77 -13.74
CA ILE A 62 -7.84 -10.00 -13.02
C ILE A 62 -9.03 -10.97 -13.04
N PHE A 63 -10.25 -10.48 -12.80
CA PHE A 63 -11.47 -11.27 -12.82
C PHE A 63 -11.68 -11.92 -14.20
N PHE A 64 -11.69 -11.15 -15.29
CA PHE A 64 -11.86 -11.69 -16.63
C PHE A 64 -10.71 -12.63 -17.04
N HIS A 65 -9.49 -12.34 -16.58
CA HIS A 65 -8.33 -13.18 -16.81
C HIS A 65 -8.46 -14.54 -16.13
N SER A 66 -8.98 -14.59 -14.90
CA SER A 66 -9.11 -15.82 -14.12
C SER A 66 -9.98 -16.90 -14.78
N TYR A 67 -10.98 -16.53 -15.61
CA TYR A 67 -11.76 -17.49 -16.40
C TYR A 67 -10.99 -18.09 -17.58
N LYS A 68 -9.97 -17.37 -18.08
CA LYS A 68 -9.15 -17.81 -19.22
C LYS A 68 -7.91 -18.56 -18.76
N ASN A 69 -7.29 -18.10 -17.68
CA ASN A 69 -6.07 -18.64 -17.11
C ASN A 69 -6.17 -18.58 -15.57
N PRO A 70 -6.81 -19.59 -14.95
CA PRO A 70 -7.11 -19.57 -13.53
C PRO A 70 -5.86 -19.71 -12.66
N GLY A 71 -5.93 -19.18 -11.45
CA GLY A 71 -4.99 -19.48 -10.37
C GLY A 71 -4.12 -18.33 -9.88
N LEU A 72 -4.19 -17.12 -10.46
CA LEU A 72 -3.47 -15.97 -9.91
C LEU A 72 -3.92 -15.66 -8.47
N VAL A 73 -2.98 -15.61 -7.54
CA VAL A 73 -3.24 -15.28 -6.13
C VAL A 73 -2.48 -14.02 -5.74
N LEU A 74 -3.14 -13.10 -5.04
CA LEU A 74 -2.51 -11.92 -4.45
C LEU A 74 -2.58 -12.02 -2.93
N ASP A 75 -1.45 -12.31 -2.28
CA ASP A 75 -1.37 -12.33 -0.82
C ASP A 75 -1.16 -10.93 -0.24
N ILE A 76 -2.02 -10.55 0.70
CA ILE A 76 -1.94 -9.29 1.42
C ILE A 76 -1.16 -9.39 2.73
N VAL A 77 -0.94 -10.62 3.25
CA VAL A 77 -0.27 -10.84 4.53
C VAL A 77 1.22 -10.54 4.43
N GLU A 78 1.88 -10.97 3.34
CA GLU A 78 3.27 -10.61 3.08
C GLU A 78 3.47 -9.09 2.94
N ASP A 79 2.56 -8.38 2.26
CA ASP A 79 2.59 -6.92 2.15
C ASP A 79 2.38 -6.22 3.51
N LEU A 80 1.51 -6.77 4.36
CA LEU A 80 1.34 -6.27 5.73
C LEU A 80 2.62 -6.41 6.56
N ARG A 81 3.35 -7.53 6.39
CA ARG A 81 4.67 -7.71 7.03
C ARG A 81 5.67 -6.69 6.51
N LEU A 82 5.68 -6.44 5.20
CA LEU A 82 6.58 -5.47 4.56
C LEU A 82 6.42 -4.07 5.17
N ILE A 83 5.20 -3.51 5.17
CA ILE A 83 4.98 -2.13 5.68
C ILE A 83 5.25 -2.02 7.19
N ASN A 84 4.81 -3.01 7.98
CA ASN A 84 5.01 -2.97 9.44
C ASN A 84 6.50 -3.09 9.79
N THR A 85 7.24 -3.98 9.13
CA THR A 85 8.69 -4.10 9.37
C THR A 85 9.45 -2.86 8.94
N GLN A 86 9.05 -2.21 7.84
CA GLN A 86 9.63 -0.91 7.45
C GLN A 86 9.47 0.15 8.54
N ALA A 87 8.29 0.25 9.15
CA ALA A 87 8.06 1.18 10.26
C ALA A 87 8.88 0.79 11.50
N ILE A 88 8.85 -0.48 11.91
CA ILE A 88 9.55 -0.98 13.11
C ILE A 88 11.05 -0.68 13.06
N PHE A 89 11.70 -0.94 11.93
CA PHE A 89 13.16 -0.78 11.80
C PHE A 89 13.60 0.63 11.42
N ALA A 90 12.67 1.56 11.20
CA ALA A 90 13.00 2.94 10.88
C ALA A 90 13.48 3.72 12.12
N LYS A 91 14.62 4.41 11.99
CA LYS A 91 15.16 5.31 13.04
C LYS A 91 14.16 6.41 13.40
N LYS A 92 13.55 7.01 12.39
CA LYS A 92 12.46 7.99 12.49
C LYS A 92 11.50 7.79 11.33
N THR A 93 10.24 8.15 11.52
CA THR A 93 9.24 8.12 10.45
C THR A 93 8.50 9.46 10.35
N GLY A 94 8.21 9.87 9.12
CA GLY A 94 7.34 10.99 8.82
C GLY A 94 6.20 10.52 7.93
N MET A 95 4.98 10.94 8.23
CA MET A 95 3.79 10.63 7.43
C MET A 95 3.33 11.88 6.68
N ILE A 96 3.22 11.79 5.36
CA ILE A 96 2.54 12.79 4.54
C ILE A 96 1.36 12.08 3.91
N ILE A 97 0.15 12.43 4.35
CA ILE A 97 -1.08 11.75 3.96
C ILE A 97 -2.01 12.74 3.27
N LEU A 98 -2.30 12.46 2.00
CA LEU A 98 -3.24 13.22 1.17
C LEU A 98 -4.53 12.42 1.07
N GLY A 99 -5.63 12.94 1.63
CA GLY A 99 -6.92 12.24 1.73
C GLY A 99 -7.10 11.43 3.03
N GLY A 100 -7.97 10.43 2.99
CA GLY A 100 -8.39 9.62 4.15
C GLY A 100 -8.48 8.12 3.84
N GLY A 101 -9.39 7.41 4.52
CA GLY A 101 -9.72 6.01 4.22
C GLY A 101 -8.56 5.02 4.42
N LEU A 102 -8.50 4.01 3.54
CA LEU A 102 -7.54 2.90 3.66
C LEU A 102 -6.09 3.40 3.69
N VAL A 103 -5.72 4.37 2.84
CA VAL A 103 -4.35 4.88 2.77
C VAL A 103 -3.92 5.56 4.07
N LYS A 104 -4.81 6.38 4.66
CA LYS A 104 -4.56 7.03 5.96
C LYS A 104 -4.37 6.00 7.05
N HIS A 105 -5.34 5.10 7.18
CA HIS A 105 -5.34 4.12 8.26
C HIS A 105 -4.15 3.16 8.15
N HIS A 106 -3.83 2.66 6.95
CA HIS A 106 -2.78 1.65 6.76
C HIS A 106 -1.38 2.20 7.11
N ILE A 107 -1.07 3.43 6.69
CA ILE A 107 0.21 4.10 7.01
C ILE A 107 0.31 4.39 8.53
N ALA A 108 -0.76 4.94 9.12
CA ALA A 108 -0.78 5.25 10.55
C ALA A 108 -0.69 3.98 11.42
N ASN A 109 -1.36 2.90 11.01
CA ASN A 109 -1.34 1.62 11.71
C ASN A 109 0.01 0.90 11.62
N ALA A 110 0.77 1.07 10.53
CA ALA A 110 2.15 0.60 10.49
C ALA A 110 3.03 1.34 11.50
N ASN A 111 2.82 2.65 11.66
CA ASN A 111 3.57 3.47 12.63
C ASN A 111 3.18 3.19 14.08
N LEU A 112 2.00 2.64 14.35
CA LEU A 112 1.66 2.11 15.68
C LEU A 112 2.69 1.05 16.14
N MET A 113 3.20 0.22 15.23
CA MET A 113 4.13 -0.86 15.55
C MET A 113 5.49 -0.37 16.07
N ARG A 114 5.79 0.92 15.95
CA ARG A 114 6.98 1.59 16.49
C ARG A 114 6.65 2.63 17.58
N ASN A 115 5.45 2.55 18.16
CA ASN A 115 4.90 3.52 19.12
C ASN A 115 4.75 4.94 18.54
N GLY A 116 4.36 5.04 17.28
CA GLY A 116 3.93 6.27 16.62
C GLY A 116 4.98 6.90 15.70
N ALA A 117 4.51 7.72 14.77
CA ALA A 117 5.36 8.52 13.89
C ALA A 117 5.95 9.75 14.59
N ASP A 118 7.17 10.16 14.17
CA ASP A 118 7.85 11.35 14.70
C ASP A 118 7.30 12.66 14.12
N TYR A 119 6.75 12.60 12.90
CA TYR A 119 6.19 13.75 12.18
C TYR A 119 4.95 13.32 11.41
N ALA A 120 3.92 14.18 11.35
CA ALA A 120 2.71 13.88 10.59
C ALA A 120 2.09 15.14 9.96
N VAL A 121 1.82 15.07 8.65
CA VAL A 121 1.11 16.11 7.90
C VAL A 121 -0.06 15.48 7.17
N TYR A 122 -1.27 15.91 7.50
CA TYR A 122 -2.51 15.49 6.84
C TYR A 122 -3.07 16.63 6.00
N VAL A 123 -3.41 16.35 4.74
CA VAL A 123 -4.13 17.27 3.86
C VAL A 123 -5.34 16.52 3.33
N ASN A 124 -6.51 16.82 3.87
CA ASN A 124 -7.77 16.19 3.47
C ASN A 124 -8.95 17.15 3.65
N THR A 125 -10.12 16.75 3.16
CA THR A 125 -11.35 17.54 3.20
C THR A 125 -12.40 16.94 4.14
N ALA A 126 -12.07 15.86 4.86
CA ALA A 126 -12.99 15.19 5.78
C ALA A 126 -13.11 15.98 7.09
N GLN A 127 -14.15 15.69 7.87
CA GLN A 127 -14.49 16.44 9.08
C GLN A 127 -14.79 15.47 10.22
N GLU A 128 -14.44 15.82 11.46
CA GLU A 128 -14.52 14.90 12.61
C GLU A 128 -15.94 14.56 13.08
N PHE A 129 -16.95 15.35 12.70
CA PHE A 129 -18.30 15.29 13.29
C PHE A 129 -19.02 13.95 13.06
N ASP A 130 -18.63 13.19 12.04
CA ASP A 130 -19.22 11.90 11.69
C ASP A 130 -18.52 10.70 12.36
N GLY A 131 -17.45 10.95 13.13
CA GLY A 131 -16.65 9.92 13.80
C GLY A 131 -15.85 9.02 12.84
N SER A 132 -15.64 9.45 11.59
CA SER A 132 -14.86 8.69 10.63
C SER A 132 -13.35 8.79 10.87
N ASP A 133 -12.61 7.69 10.65
CA ASP A 133 -11.13 7.76 10.65
C ASP A 133 -10.64 8.77 9.61
N SER A 134 -11.32 8.93 8.48
CA SER A 134 -10.97 9.92 7.46
C SER A 134 -10.96 11.35 8.01
N GLY A 135 -11.96 11.72 8.82
CA GLY A 135 -12.10 13.06 9.42
C GLY A 135 -11.38 13.25 10.75
N ALA A 136 -10.85 12.18 11.33
CA ALA A 136 -10.12 12.20 12.60
C ALA A 136 -8.94 13.17 12.58
N ARG A 137 -8.90 14.06 13.59
CA ARG A 137 -7.76 14.96 13.81
C ARG A 137 -6.49 14.17 14.19
N PRO A 138 -5.28 14.71 13.92
CA PRO A 138 -4.03 14.07 14.34
C PRO A 138 -3.98 13.72 15.84
N ASP A 139 -4.60 14.53 16.70
CA ASP A 139 -4.69 14.27 18.15
C ASP A 139 -5.38 12.94 18.49
N GLU A 140 -6.35 12.50 17.67
CA GLU A 140 -6.95 11.18 17.83
C GLU A 140 -5.91 10.09 17.57
N ALA A 141 -5.11 10.22 16.52
CA ALA A 141 -4.05 9.28 16.21
C ALA A 141 -2.94 9.24 17.29
N VAL A 142 -2.73 10.33 18.03
CA VAL A 142 -1.87 10.33 19.23
C VAL A 142 -2.45 9.44 20.34
N SER A 143 -3.77 9.48 20.57
CA SER A 143 -4.43 8.67 21.60
C SER A 143 -4.26 7.16 21.37
N TRP A 144 -4.19 6.74 20.11
CA TRP A 144 -3.97 5.35 19.70
C TRP A 144 -2.49 4.96 19.69
N GLY A 145 -1.55 5.89 19.83
CA GLY A 145 -0.12 5.65 19.65
C GLY A 145 0.32 5.50 18.19
N LYS A 146 -0.50 5.93 17.23
CA LYS A 146 -0.17 5.99 15.79
C LYS A 146 0.71 7.21 15.47
N ILE A 147 0.62 8.27 16.27
CA ILE A 147 1.52 9.44 16.29
C ILE A 147 2.11 9.55 17.71
N ARG A 148 3.36 9.97 17.84
CA ARG A 148 3.98 10.17 19.16
C ARG A 148 3.43 11.42 19.85
N MET A 149 3.40 11.42 21.18
CA MET A 149 3.01 12.61 21.96
C MET A 149 3.97 13.80 21.76
N ASP A 150 5.24 13.53 21.45
CA ASP A 150 6.28 14.54 21.19
C ASP A 150 6.46 14.84 19.69
N ALA A 151 5.56 14.35 18.84
CA ALA A 151 5.59 14.58 17.40
C ALA A 151 5.36 16.07 17.08
N LYS A 152 5.87 16.49 15.91
CA LYS A 152 5.64 17.82 15.35
C LYS A 152 4.81 17.77 14.08
#